data_AF-A0A561C8I0-F1
#
_entry.id   AF-A0A561C8I0-F1
#
_cell.length_a   1.000
_cell.length_b   1.000
_cell.length_c   1.000
_cell.angle_alpha   90.00
_cell.angle_beta   90.00
_cell.angle_gamma   90.00
#
_symmetry.space_group_name_H-M   'P 1'
#
loop_
_entity.id
_entity.type
_entity.pdbx_description
1 polymer ?
#
loop_
_entity_poly.entity_id
_entity_poly.type
_entity_poly.pdbx_seq_one_letter_code
_entity_poly.pdbx_strand_id
1 'polypeptide(L)'
;MNILETVADQSDAMRLPLYAVTVTAVAREQAPALLSLHWHGFFRRTPLRLPGVPLPARPVPQSMAQLDVPAGRLDAFDELERSLLEAAWQLGAWDVERLERPAWWRLGAPATEVSDGRRAFGYYDDDAQDGEHLMADAPDREELMRLAAHRGYLRWLFRPRKRGIWAAVQEPQGGDDTLDDSGGRALPCPVMPQPRQADAAARRTTVYRLGRSHRLVLGGP
;
A
#
# COMPACT_ATOMS: atom_id res chain seq x y z
N MET A 1 5.21 -8.38 14.14
CA MET A 1 4.52 -8.06 12.88
C MET A 1 5.51 -8.18 11.73
N ASN A 2 5.26 -9.04 10.74
CA ASN A 2 6.18 -9.23 9.61
C ASN A 2 5.46 -8.96 8.28
N ILE A 3 5.49 -7.68 7.86
CA ILE A 3 4.87 -7.22 6.60
C ILE A 3 5.53 -7.92 5.41
N LEU A 4 6.85 -8.12 5.43
CA LEU A 4 7.58 -8.75 4.34
C LEU A 4 7.14 -10.19 4.09
N GLU A 5 7.04 -10.99 5.15
CA GLU A 5 6.56 -12.39 5.06
C GLU A 5 5.15 -12.44 4.49
N THR A 6 4.23 -11.61 5.02
CA THR A 6 2.85 -11.56 4.53
C THR A 6 2.78 -11.21 3.03
N VAL A 7 3.60 -10.24 2.59
CA VAL A 7 3.70 -9.86 1.17
C VAL A 7 4.28 -11.00 0.34
N ALA A 8 5.33 -11.69 0.83
CA ALA A 8 5.98 -12.79 0.14
C ALA A 8 5.03 -13.99 -0.04
N ASP A 9 4.37 -14.42 1.03
CA ASP A 9 3.43 -15.56 1.03
C ASP A 9 2.27 -15.32 0.07
N GLN A 10 1.67 -14.13 0.11
CA GLN A 10 0.60 -13.76 -0.81
C GLN A 10 1.08 -13.66 -2.26
N SER A 11 2.29 -13.16 -2.50
CA SER A 11 2.89 -13.14 -3.84
C SER A 11 3.12 -14.55 -4.39
N ASP A 12 3.63 -15.46 -3.56
CA ASP A 12 3.87 -16.85 -3.94
C ASP A 12 2.56 -17.62 -4.17
N ALA A 13 1.51 -17.31 -3.39
CA ALA A 13 0.17 -17.87 -3.59
C ALA A 13 -0.50 -17.34 -4.87
N MET A 14 -0.43 -16.04 -5.12
CA MET A 14 -1.09 -15.42 -6.27
C MET A 14 -0.36 -15.65 -7.59
N ARG A 15 0.97 -15.85 -7.55
CA ARG A 15 1.85 -16.03 -8.72
C ARG A 15 1.68 -14.92 -9.77
N LEU A 16 1.39 -13.72 -9.30
CA LEU A 16 1.30 -12.49 -10.08
C LEU A 16 2.31 -11.51 -9.53
N PRO A 17 2.89 -10.63 -10.35
CA PRO A 17 3.73 -9.57 -9.84
C PRO A 17 2.87 -8.45 -9.23
N LEU A 18 3.33 -7.91 -8.11
CA LEU A 18 2.68 -6.80 -7.41
C LEU A 18 2.78 -5.49 -8.20
N TYR A 19 1.70 -4.72 -8.21
CA TYR A 19 1.73 -3.33 -8.62
C TYR A 19 2.11 -2.42 -7.45
N ALA A 20 1.49 -2.58 -6.29
CA ALA A 20 1.79 -1.76 -5.12
C ALA A 20 1.41 -2.49 -3.84
N VAL A 21 1.96 -2.00 -2.74
CA VAL A 21 1.56 -2.39 -1.40
C VAL A 21 1.11 -1.13 -0.68
N THR A 22 -0.04 -1.20 -0.01
CA THR A 22 -0.48 -0.14 0.91
C THR A 22 -0.71 -0.67 2.29
N VAL A 23 -0.42 0.13 3.31
CA VAL A 23 -0.87 -0.13 4.67
C VAL A 23 -1.69 1.05 5.15
N THR A 24 -2.89 0.82 5.65
CA THR A 24 -3.79 1.86 6.15
C THR A 24 -4.04 1.64 7.64
N ALA A 25 -3.90 2.68 8.45
CA ALA A 25 -4.15 2.63 9.89
C ALA A 25 -4.99 3.84 10.34
N VAL A 26 -5.74 3.69 11.41
CA VAL A 26 -6.48 4.80 12.04
C VAL A 26 -5.49 5.74 12.72
N ALA A 27 -5.52 7.04 12.43
CA ALA A 27 -4.44 7.95 12.83
C ALA A 27 -4.32 8.16 14.35
N ARG A 28 -5.43 8.09 15.08
CA ARG A 28 -5.57 8.49 16.49
C ARG A 28 -6.23 7.40 17.34
N GLU A 29 -6.04 6.15 16.97
CA GLU A 29 -6.44 4.99 17.77
C GLU A 29 -5.37 3.91 17.64
N GLN A 30 -5.08 3.20 18.73
CA GLN A 30 -4.31 1.97 18.66
C GLN A 30 -5.24 0.84 18.19
N ALA A 31 -5.44 0.76 16.88
CA ALA A 31 -6.23 -0.25 16.21
C ALA A 31 -5.36 -1.04 15.22
N PRO A 32 -5.79 -2.25 14.82
CA PRO A 32 -5.15 -2.98 13.74
C PRO A 32 -5.00 -2.13 12.46
N ALA A 33 -3.98 -2.44 11.67
CA ALA A 33 -3.78 -1.83 10.37
C ALA A 33 -4.23 -2.80 9.26
N LEU A 34 -4.56 -2.26 8.08
CA LEU A 34 -4.92 -3.04 6.90
C LEU A 34 -3.77 -3.02 5.90
N LEU A 35 -3.21 -4.19 5.59
CA LEU A 35 -2.30 -4.40 4.48
C LEU A 35 -3.13 -4.68 3.22
N SER A 36 -2.91 -3.95 2.14
CA SER A 36 -3.52 -4.23 0.83
C SER A 36 -2.43 -4.45 -0.22
N LEU A 37 -2.59 -5.52 -0.99
CA LEU A 37 -1.74 -5.90 -2.10
C LEU A 37 -2.48 -5.66 -3.39
N HIS A 38 -1.89 -4.83 -4.23
CA HIS A 38 -2.53 -4.33 -5.42
C HIS A 38 -2.04 -5.08 -6.66
N TRP A 39 -2.97 -5.73 -7.36
CA TRP A 39 -2.72 -6.52 -8.58
C TRP A 39 -3.37 -5.93 -9.84
N HIS A 40 -4.00 -4.75 -9.70
CA HIS A 40 -4.95 -4.13 -10.66
C HIS A 40 -4.41 -3.74 -12.06
N GLY A 41 -3.29 -4.32 -12.50
CA GLY A 41 -2.88 -4.38 -13.92
C GLY A 41 -3.11 -5.75 -14.57
N PHE A 42 -3.56 -6.75 -13.81
CA PHE A 42 -3.75 -8.13 -14.28
C PHE A 42 -5.23 -8.47 -14.43
N PHE A 43 -5.54 -9.21 -15.49
CA PHE A 43 -6.88 -9.73 -15.74
C PHE A 43 -6.87 -11.25 -15.71
N ARG A 44 -7.81 -11.86 -14.97
CA ARG A 44 -8.09 -13.29 -15.05
C ARG A 44 -9.04 -13.55 -16.20
N ARG A 45 -8.65 -14.45 -17.10
CA ARG A 45 -9.55 -15.03 -18.09
C ARG A 45 -10.27 -16.21 -17.48
N THR A 46 -11.58 -16.27 -17.66
CA THR A 46 -12.32 -17.47 -17.29
C THR A 46 -11.87 -18.67 -18.15
N PRO A 47 -11.60 -19.84 -17.54
CA PRO A 47 -11.30 -21.06 -18.28
C PRO A 47 -12.52 -21.60 -19.02
N LEU A 48 -13.74 -21.17 -18.64
CA LEU A 48 -14.96 -21.49 -19.38
C LEU A 48 -14.86 -20.93 -20.81
N ARG A 49 -15.24 -21.75 -21.79
CA ARG A 49 -15.38 -21.36 -23.18
C ARG A 49 -16.81 -21.68 -23.62
N LEU A 50 -17.52 -20.66 -24.10
CA LEU A 50 -18.85 -20.79 -24.67
C LEU A 50 -18.77 -20.39 -26.14
N PRO A 51 -19.11 -21.30 -27.09
CA PRO A 51 -19.09 -20.97 -28.52
C PRO A 51 -19.94 -19.73 -28.82
N GLY A 52 -19.38 -18.77 -29.55
CA GLY A 52 -20.08 -17.54 -29.94
C GLY A 52 -20.24 -16.49 -28.83
N VAL A 53 -19.81 -16.75 -27.59
CA VAL A 53 -19.95 -15.81 -26.47
C VAL A 53 -18.57 -15.32 -26.01
N PRO A 54 -18.23 -14.03 -26.23
CA PRO A 54 -17.02 -13.45 -25.67
C PRO A 54 -17.21 -13.26 -24.16
N LEU A 55 -16.44 -14.00 -23.36
CA LEU A 55 -16.42 -13.82 -21.91
C LEU A 55 -15.39 -12.73 -21.56
N PRO A 56 -15.79 -11.66 -20.84
CA PRO A 56 -14.90 -10.56 -20.51
C PRO A 56 -13.81 -11.03 -19.55
N ALA A 57 -12.60 -10.47 -19.72
CA ALA A 57 -11.53 -10.64 -18.74
C ALA A 57 -11.89 -9.83 -17.48
N ARG A 58 -11.71 -10.43 -16.30
CA ARG A 58 -12.03 -9.78 -15.02
C ARG A 58 -10.76 -9.29 -14.34
N PRO A 59 -10.72 -8.09 -13.76
CA PRO A 59 -9.55 -7.64 -13.01
C PRO A 59 -9.27 -8.60 -11.84
N VAL A 60 -7.99 -8.77 -11.50
CA VAL A 60 -7.61 -9.53 -10.31
C VAL A 60 -8.02 -8.73 -9.07
N PRO A 61 -8.78 -9.32 -8.12
CA PRO A 61 -9.16 -8.66 -6.88
C PRO A 61 -7.93 -8.27 -6.07
N GLN A 62 -7.96 -7.13 -5.38
CA GLN A 62 -6.90 -6.79 -4.42
C GLN A 62 -6.90 -7.83 -3.28
N SER A 63 -5.72 -8.19 -2.77
CA SER A 63 -5.64 -9.00 -1.55
C SER A 63 -5.52 -8.07 -0.34
N MET A 64 -6.15 -8.41 0.78
CA MET A 64 -6.08 -7.62 2.00
C MET A 64 -5.93 -8.51 3.22
N ALA A 65 -5.09 -8.08 4.15
CA ALA A 65 -4.85 -8.75 5.42
C ALA A 65 -4.87 -7.73 6.56
N GLN A 66 -5.35 -8.15 7.73
CA GLN A 66 -5.24 -7.36 8.95
C GLN A 66 -3.87 -7.59 9.59
N LEU A 67 -3.25 -6.49 10.03
CA LEU A 67 -1.98 -6.47 10.74
C LEU A 67 -2.25 -6.09 12.19
N ASP A 68 -1.89 -6.98 13.11
CA ASP A 68 -1.97 -6.69 14.53
C ASP A 68 -0.94 -5.63 14.92
N VAL A 69 -1.46 -4.50 15.38
CA VAL A 69 -0.65 -3.42 15.96
C VAL A 69 -0.79 -3.53 17.48
N PRO A 70 0.32 -3.77 18.22
CA PRO A 70 0.25 -3.95 19.67
C PRO A 70 -0.40 -2.75 20.37
N ALA A 71 -1.55 -2.98 20.99
CA ALA A 71 -2.25 -1.96 21.77
C ALA A 71 -1.46 -1.61 23.05
N GLY A 72 -1.66 -0.40 23.57
CA GLY A 72 -1.05 0.11 24.79
C GLY A 72 0.37 0.68 24.64
N ARG A 73 0.97 0.62 23.45
CA ARG A 73 2.33 1.14 23.21
C ARG A 73 2.34 2.51 22.55
N LEU A 74 3.05 3.45 23.15
CA LEU A 74 3.19 4.82 22.64
C LEU A 74 3.91 4.89 21.29
N ASP A 75 4.77 3.91 21.00
CA ASP A 75 5.62 3.81 19.82
C ASP A 75 5.08 2.87 18.74
N ALA A 76 3.87 2.32 18.90
CA ALA A 76 3.30 1.31 18.00
C ALA A 76 3.28 1.73 16.52
N PHE A 77 3.00 3.01 16.23
CA PHE A 77 3.03 3.54 14.86
C PHE A 77 4.44 3.67 14.29
N ASP A 78 5.41 4.02 15.12
CA ASP A 78 6.80 4.15 14.70
C ASP A 78 7.39 2.77 14.44
N GLU A 79 6.98 1.74 15.20
CA GLU A 79 7.32 0.35 14.94
C GLU A 79 6.66 -0.18 13.66
N LEU A 80 5.38 0.13 13.43
CA LEU A 80 4.70 -0.19 12.17
C LEU A 80 5.40 0.45 10.98
N GLU A 81 5.71 1.74 11.06
CA GLU A 81 6.38 2.48 9.99
C GLU A 81 7.79 1.95 9.76
N ARG A 82 8.54 1.60 10.80
CA ARG A 82 9.85 0.97 10.67
C ARG A 82 9.78 -0.38 9.97
N SER A 83 8.85 -1.25 10.38
CA SER A 83 8.62 -2.55 9.74
C SER A 83 8.23 -2.38 8.26
N LEU A 84 7.44 -1.35 7.95
CA LEU A 84 7.05 -1.03 6.57
C LEU A 84 8.22 -0.53 5.73
N LEU A 85 9.06 0.36 6.28
CA LEU A 85 10.27 0.84 5.61
C LEU A 85 11.25 -0.31 5.35
N GLU A 86 11.42 -1.23 6.31
CA GLU A 86 12.23 -2.43 6.16
C GLU A 86 11.69 -3.38 5.09
N ALA A 87 10.38 -3.61 5.04
CA ALA A 87 9.74 -4.43 4.02
C ALA A 87 9.89 -3.79 2.63
N ALA A 88 9.62 -2.48 2.51
CA ALA A 88 9.77 -1.73 1.26
C ALA A 88 11.23 -1.73 0.79
N TRP A 89 12.18 -1.56 1.70
CA TRP A 89 13.62 -1.62 1.44
C TRP A 89 14.03 -2.98 0.87
N GLN A 90 13.64 -4.07 1.53
CA GLN A 90 13.95 -5.44 1.08
C GLN A 90 13.27 -5.82 -0.24
N LEU A 91 12.10 -5.24 -0.52
CA LEU A 91 11.38 -5.40 -1.79
C LEU A 91 11.89 -4.45 -2.89
N GLY A 92 12.95 -3.68 -2.62
CA GLY A 92 13.60 -2.81 -3.59
C GLY A 92 12.76 -1.61 -4.01
N ALA A 93 11.83 -1.17 -3.16
CA ALA A 93 11.06 0.02 -3.45
C ALA A 93 11.96 1.26 -3.52
N TRP A 94 11.66 2.16 -4.45
CA TRP A 94 12.40 3.41 -4.64
C TRP A 94 12.03 4.45 -3.56
N ASP A 95 10.75 4.48 -3.19
CA ASP A 95 10.23 5.30 -2.10
C ASP A 95 9.04 4.65 -1.39
N VAL A 96 8.74 5.21 -0.22
CA VAL A 96 7.49 5.01 0.51
C VAL A 96 6.81 6.36 0.68
N GLU A 97 5.56 6.47 0.25
CA GLU A 97 4.73 7.64 0.52
C GLU A 97 3.87 7.38 1.76
N ARG A 98 4.04 8.18 2.83
CA ARG A 98 3.07 8.28 3.92
C ARG A 98 2.15 9.46 3.68
N LEU A 99 0.86 9.17 3.68
CA LEU A 99 -0.20 10.15 3.56
C LEU A 99 -0.99 10.19 4.88
N GLU A 100 -1.20 11.39 5.41
CA GLU A 100 -1.96 11.66 6.64
C GLU A 100 -3.22 12.45 6.27
N ARG A 101 -4.40 11.93 6.62
CA ARG A 101 -5.68 12.62 6.40
C ARG A 101 -6.43 12.90 7.69
N PRO A 102 -7.12 14.05 7.76
CA PRO A 102 -8.06 14.32 8.82
C PRO A 102 -9.29 13.41 8.72
N ALA A 103 -10.10 13.46 9.76
CA ALA A 103 -11.44 12.88 9.77
C ALA A 103 -12.32 13.53 8.69
N TRP A 104 -13.13 12.71 8.01
CA TRP A 104 -14.01 13.16 6.93
C TRP A 104 -15.50 13.08 7.28
N TRP A 105 -15.88 12.50 8.42
CA TRP A 105 -17.24 12.61 8.97
C TRP A 105 -17.44 13.95 9.68
N ARG A 106 -17.50 15.00 8.86
CA ARG A 106 -17.76 16.36 9.28
C ARG A 106 -18.60 17.07 8.23
N LEU A 107 -19.39 18.04 8.66
CA LEU A 107 -20.17 18.88 7.76
C LEU A 107 -19.23 19.59 6.77
N GLY A 108 -19.60 19.57 5.48
CA GLY A 108 -18.83 20.20 4.40
C GLY A 108 -17.57 19.44 3.98
N ALA A 109 -17.39 18.17 4.36
CA ALA A 109 -16.32 17.35 3.80
C ALA A 109 -16.53 17.18 2.27
N PRO A 110 -15.50 17.43 1.44
CA PRO A 110 -15.59 17.21 -0.01
C PRO A 110 -15.89 15.74 -0.33
N ALA A 111 -16.71 15.49 -1.35
CA ALA A 111 -17.02 14.12 -1.79
C ALA A 111 -15.76 13.32 -2.17
N THR A 112 -14.73 13.99 -2.68
CA THR A 112 -13.42 13.39 -2.97
C THR A 112 -12.72 12.90 -1.71
N GLU A 113 -12.82 13.61 -0.58
CA GLU A 113 -12.23 13.18 0.70
C GLU A 113 -12.91 11.92 1.22
N VAL A 114 -14.24 11.85 1.10
CA VAL A 114 -15.03 10.66 1.48
C VAL A 114 -14.65 9.46 0.60
N SER A 115 -14.54 9.67 -0.71
CA SER A 115 -14.18 8.63 -1.67
C SER A 115 -12.74 8.13 -1.44
N ASP A 116 -11.79 9.04 -1.25
CA ASP A 116 -10.39 8.71 -0.92
C ASP A 116 -10.28 7.91 0.39
N GLY A 117 -11.04 8.33 1.41
CA GLY A 117 -11.10 7.64 2.71
C GLY A 117 -11.63 6.22 2.55
N ARG A 118 -12.76 6.04 1.87
CA ARG A 118 -13.33 4.71 1.58
C ARG A 118 -12.35 3.80 0.83
N ARG A 119 -11.70 4.32 -0.22
CA ARG A 119 -10.71 3.57 -1.02
C ARG A 119 -9.47 3.19 -0.22
N ALA A 120 -9.05 4.02 0.75
CA ALA A 120 -7.94 3.66 1.63
C ALA A 120 -8.21 2.42 2.49
N PHE A 121 -9.49 2.09 2.72
CA PHE A 121 -9.93 0.85 3.40
C PHE A 121 -10.47 -0.20 2.42
N GLY A 122 -10.20 -0.04 1.12
CA GLY A 122 -10.54 -1.01 0.08
C GLY A 122 -12.01 -1.02 -0.36
N TYR A 123 -12.77 0.05 -0.11
CA TYR A 123 -14.12 0.22 -0.65
C TYR A 123 -14.08 1.07 -1.92
N TYR A 124 -14.51 0.50 -3.06
CA TYR A 124 -14.59 1.20 -4.33
C TYR A 124 -16.06 1.32 -4.77
N ASP A 125 -16.46 2.49 -5.29
CA ASP A 125 -17.88 2.76 -5.60
C ASP A 125 -18.42 1.92 -6.77
N ASP A 126 -17.54 1.36 -7.61
CA ASP A 126 -17.90 0.44 -8.70
C ASP A 126 -18.10 -1.02 -8.24
N ASP A 127 -17.99 -1.31 -6.93
CA ASP A 127 -18.34 -2.61 -6.34
C ASP A 127 -19.87 -2.79 -6.29
N ALA A 128 -20.52 -2.78 -7.45
CA ALA A 128 -21.97 -2.98 -7.60
C ALA A 128 -22.41 -4.43 -7.29
N GLN A 129 -21.48 -5.35 -7.00
CA GLN A 129 -21.73 -6.73 -6.58
C GLN A 129 -20.81 -7.13 -5.42
N ASP A 130 -21.39 -7.17 -4.21
CA ASP A 130 -20.97 -7.93 -3.01
C ASP A 130 -19.49 -8.30 -2.88
N GLY A 131 -18.58 -7.33 -2.82
CA GLY A 131 -17.20 -7.57 -2.39
C GLY A 131 -16.41 -8.59 -3.23
N GLU A 132 -16.85 -8.90 -4.46
CA GLU A 132 -16.20 -9.89 -5.33
C GLU A 132 -14.75 -9.52 -5.70
N HIS A 133 -14.36 -8.26 -5.49
CA HIS A 133 -13.05 -7.71 -5.85
C HIS A 133 -12.04 -7.63 -4.68
N LEU A 134 -12.34 -8.26 -3.54
CA LEU A 134 -11.45 -8.30 -2.37
C LEU A 134 -11.26 -9.72 -1.86
N MET A 135 -10.02 -10.21 -1.91
CA MET A 135 -9.62 -11.37 -1.10
C MET A 135 -9.22 -10.86 0.29
N ALA A 136 -10.19 -10.76 1.20
CA ALA A 136 -10.00 -10.17 2.52
C ALA A 136 -9.80 -11.23 3.61
N ASP A 137 -8.66 -11.18 4.28
CA ASP A 137 -8.49 -11.69 5.64
C ASP A 137 -8.40 -10.50 6.60
N ALA A 138 -9.47 -9.72 6.66
CA ALA A 138 -9.55 -8.46 7.40
C ALA A 138 -10.93 -8.31 8.06
N PRO A 139 -11.18 -9.00 9.19
CA PRO A 139 -12.49 -9.05 9.82
C PRO A 139 -12.99 -7.67 10.26
N ASP A 140 -12.10 -6.80 10.74
CA ASP A 140 -12.48 -5.50 11.33
C ASP A 140 -12.50 -4.36 10.31
N ARG A 141 -12.36 -4.66 9.01
CA ARG A 141 -12.22 -3.65 7.93
C ARG A 141 -13.28 -2.55 7.98
N GLU A 142 -14.55 -2.92 8.16
CA GLU A 142 -15.65 -1.95 8.19
C GLU A 142 -15.57 -1.06 9.44
N GLU A 143 -15.27 -1.64 10.60
CA GLU A 143 -15.12 -0.92 11.85
C GLU A 143 -13.94 0.05 11.80
N LEU A 144 -12.80 -0.40 11.28
CA LEU A 144 -11.61 0.43 11.07
C LEU A 144 -11.89 1.62 10.14
N MET A 145 -12.65 1.41 9.05
CA MET A 145 -13.07 2.49 8.15
C MET A 145 -13.97 3.51 8.85
N ARG A 146 -14.97 3.05 9.61
CA ARG A 146 -15.86 3.93 10.38
C ARG A 146 -15.08 4.71 11.43
N LEU A 147 -14.13 4.07 12.11
CA LEU A 147 -13.31 4.73 13.12
C LEU A 147 -12.40 5.80 12.47
N ALA A 148 -11.75 5.49 11.36
CA ALA A 148 -10.99 6.44 10.57
C ALA A 148 -11.84 7.61 10.07
N ALA A 149 -13.11 7.40 9.73
CA ALA A 149 -14.00 8.48 9.32
C ALA A 149 -14.12 9.57 10.40
N HIS A 150 -14.07 9.18 11.67
CA HIS A 150 -14.13 10.10 12.82
C HIS A 150 -12.76 10.59 13.31
N ARG A 151 -11.70 9.81 13.08
CA ARG A 151 -10.38 10.04 13.70
C ARG A 151 -9.26 10.40 12.72
N GLY A 152 -9.54 10.33 11.42
CA GLY A 152 -8.55 10.41 10.36
C GLY A 152 -7.77 9.09 10.19
N TYR A 153 -6.93 9.04 9.17
CA TYR A 153 -6.14 7.86 8.83
C TYR A 153 -4.73 8.20 8.32
N LEU A 154 -3.87 7.21 8.45
CA LEU A 154 -2.54 7.15 7.85
C LEU A 154 -2.58 6.10 6.74
N ARG A 155 -1.96 6.38 5.62
CA ARG A 155 -1.75 5.39 4.55
C ARG A 155 -0.31 5.45 4.08
N TRP A 156 0.36 4.32 4.10
CA TRP A 156 1.64 4.13 3.45
C TRP A 156 1.44 3.45 2.10
N LEU A 157 2.20 3.86 1.09
CA LEU A 157 2.21 3.24 -0.24
C LEU A 157 3.64 3.06 -0.70
N PHE A 158 3.97 1.89 -1.22
CA PHE A 158 5.23 1.66 -1.92
C PHE A 158 5.06 0.72 -3.11
N ARG A 159 6.00 0.82 -4.04
CA ARG A 159 6.01 0.08 -5.30
C ARG A 159 7.19 -0.90 -5.30
N PRO A 160 6.96 -2.20 -5.07
CA PRO A 160 8.04 -3.17 -4.98
C PRO A 160 8.65 -3.43 -6.36
N ARG A 161 9.99 -3.55 -6.44
CA ARG A 161 10.67 -4.03 -7.64
C ARG A 161 10.81 -5.55 -7.60
N LYS A 162 11.35 -6.08 -6.51
CA LYS A 162 11.33 -7.51 -6.22
C LYS A 162 9.89 -7.98 -6.05
N ARG A 163 9.51 -9.05 -6.75
CA ARG A 163 8.12 -9.57 -6.82
C ARG A 163 7.08 -8.58 -7.39
N GLY A 164 7.52 -7.46 -7.97
CA GLY A 164 6.62 -6.45 -8.55
C GLY A 164 6.90 -6.17 -10.03
N ILE A 165 5.98 -5.45 -10.67
CA ILE A 165 6.11 -5.09 -12.08
C ILE A 165 7.20 -4.04 -12.33
N TRP A 166 7.61 -3.32 -11.30
CA TRP A 166 8.57 -2.20 -11.37
C TRP A 166 10.01 -2.65 -11.60
N ALA A 167 10.29 -3.96 -11.59
CA ALA A 167 11.54 -4.48 -12.13
C ALA A 167 11.66 -4.26 -13.65
N ALA A 168 10.54 -4.36 -14.38
CA ALA A 168 10.50 -4.24 -15.85
C ALA A 168 10.47 -2.79 -16.35
N VAL A 169 10.08 -1.84 -15.49
CA VAL A 169 10.10 -0.42 -15.81
C VAL A 169 11.54 0.07 -15.66
N GLN A 170 12.23 0.28 -16.78
CA GLN A 170 13.49 1.02 -16.79
C GLN A 170 13.17 2.50 -16.61
N GLU A 171 13.53 3.05 -15.45
CA GLU A 171 13.45 4.49 -15.22
C GLU A 171 14.37 5.21 -16.22
N PRO A 172 13.89 6.20 -16.99
CA PRO A 172 14.70 6.95 -17.95
C PRO A 172 15.88 7.71 -17.29
N GLN A 173 15.82 7.93 -15.98
CA GLN A 173 16.75 8.76 -15.20
C GLN A 173 17.58 7.91 -14.23
N GLY A 174 18.45 7.06 -14.76
CA GLY A 174 19.46 6.36 -13.95
C GLY A 174 18.90 5.20 -13.13
N GLY A 175 19.66 4.10 -13.08
CA GLY A 175 19.31 2.95 -12.26
C GLY A 175 19.32 3.30 -10.77
N ASP A 176 18.69 2.43 -9.98
CA ASP A 176 18.86 2.43 -8.54
C ASP A 176 20.09 1.61 -8.19
N ASP A 177 21.18 2.30 -7.87
CA ASP A 177 22.50 1.70 -7.62
C ASP A 177 22.55 0.94 -6.29
N THR A 178 21.48 0.99 -5.49
CA THR A 178 21.41 0.36 -4.18
C THR A 178 20.80 -1.04 -4.20
N LEU A 179 20.31 -1.51 -5.36
CA LEU A 179 19.68 -2.82 -5.51
C LEU A 179 20.70 -3.94 -5.68
N ASP A 180 20.37 -5.11 -5.11
CA ASP A 180 21.06 -6.37 -5.41
C ASP A 180 20.52 -7.03 -6.70
N ASP A 181 21.14 -8.14 -7.11
CA ASP A 181 20.75 -8.92 -8.29
C ASP A 181 19.31 -9.46 -8.23
N SER A 182 18.72 -9.55 -7.04
CA SER A 182 17.33 -9.96 -6.85
C SER A 182 16.34 -8.79 -7.01
N GLY A 183 16.84 -7.58 -7.24
CA GLY A 183 16.06 -6.34 -7.26
C GLY A 183 15.57 -5.92 -5.88
N GLY A 184 16.20 -6.43 -4.81
CA GLY A 184 15.92 -6.10 -3.41
C GLY A 184 17.12 -5.43 -2.75
N ARG A 185 17.09 -5.34 -1.41
CA ARG A 185 18.20 -4.80 -0.62
C ARG A 185 18.32 -5.54 0.72
N ALA A 186 19.53 -5.68 1.26
CA ALA A 186 19.76 -6.28 2.57
C ALA A 186 19.45 -5.30 3.72
N LEU A 187 18.95 -5.81 4.85
CA LEU A 187 18.80 -5.02 6.07
C LEU A 187 20.15 -4.53 6.62
N PRO A 188 20.17 -3.45 7.42
CA PRO A 188 19.02 -2.63 7.83
C PRO A 188 18.58 -1.61 6.77
N CYS A 189 17.31 -1.21 6.81
CA CYS A 189 16.87 -0.02 6.07
C CYS A 189 17.53 1.24 6.68
N PRO A 190 18.23 2.07 5.91
CA PRO A 190 18.94 3.24 6.44
C PRO A 190 18.01 4.43 6.74
N VAL A 191 16.73 4.35 6.35
CA VAL A 191 15.75 5.42 6.52
C VAL A 191 14.93 5.19 7.77
N MET A 192 14.84 6.22 8.61
CA MET A 192 14.09 6.18 9.86
C MET A 192 12.68 6.79 9.71
N PRO A 193 11.69 6.32 10.50
CA PRO A 193 10.38 6.96 10.64
C PRO A 193 10.49 8.46 10.92
N GLN A 194 9.67 9.27 10.26
CA GLN A 194 9.57 10.70 10.55
C GLN A 194 8.45 10.97 11.56
N PRO A 195 8.65 11.91 12.50
CA PRO A 195 7.64 12.21 13.51
C PRO A 195 6.33 12.65 12.85
N ARG A 196 5.23 12.18 13.41
CA ARG A 196 3.88 12.63 13.05
C ARG A 196 3.63 14.01 13.65
N GLN A 197 2.93 14.89 12.93
CA GLN A 197 2.55 16.19 13.50
C GLN A 197 1.26 16.06 14.30
N ALA A 198 1.16 16.81 15.41
CA ALA A 198 0.02 16.76 16.31
C ALA A 198 -1.26 17.37 15.72
N ASP A 199 -1.14 18.21 14.69
CA ASP A 199 -2.27 18.92 14.09
C ASP A 199 -3.26 17.94 13.43
N ALA A 200 -4.48 17.91 13.94
CA ALA A 200 -5.54 17.02 13.49
C ALA A 200 -6.18 17.44 12.17
N ALA A 201 -6.02 18.70 11.77
CA ALA A 201 -6.69 19.25 10.60
C ALA A 201 -5.81 19.20 9.34
N ALA A 202 -4.50 19.06 9.50
CA ALA A 202 -3.55 19.11 8.40
C ALA A 202 -3.57 17.84 7.55
N ARG A 203 -3.72 18.02 6.24
CA ARG A 203 -3.42 16.99 5.23
C ARG A 203 -1.93 17.03 4.95
N ARG A 204 -1.24 15.89 5.01
CA ARG A 204 0.20 15.85 4.75
C ARG A 204 0.60 14.63 3.94
N THR A 205 1.61 14.82 3.10
CA THR A 205 2.32 13.74 2.43
C THR A 205 3.80 13.83 2.79
N THR A 206 4.37 12.71 3.21
CA THR A 206 5.80 12.53 3.51
C THR A 206 6.32 11.43 2.61
N VAL A 207 7.41 11.68 1.88
CA VAL A 207 8.04 10.69 1.01
C VAL A 207 9.38 10.28 1.60
N TYR A 208 9.50 8.99 1.92
CA TYR A 208 10.74 8.35 2.34
C TYR A 208 11.48 7.87 1.10
N ARG A 209 12.53 8.59 0.69
CA ARG A 209 13.39 8.16 -0.41
C ARG A 209 14.29 7.03 0.05
N LEU A 210 14.10 5.84 -0.53
CA LEU A 210 14.89 4.66 -0.21
C LEU A 210 16.05 4.50 -1.20
N GLY A 211 15.76 4.46 -2.49
CA GLY A 211 16.76 4.26 -3.54
C GLY A 211 17.61 5.49 -3.81
N ARG A 212 18.78 5.27 -4.42
CA ARG A 212 19.71 6.34 -4.80
C ARG A 212 20.27 6.07 -6.19
N SER A 213 20.40 7.13 -6.98
CA SER A 213 21.11 7.13 -8.26
C SER A 213 22.36 7.99 -8.12
N HIS A 214 23.54 7.43 -8.31
CA HIS A 214 24.80 8.17 -8.28
C HIS A 214 25.14 8.85 -9.62
N ARG A 215 24.34 8.63 -10.66
CA ARG A 215 24.51 9.26 -11.96
C ARG A 215 23.90 10.67 -11.97
N LEU A 216 24.73 11.67 -12.22
CA LEU A 216 24.26 13.01 -12.57
C LEU A 216 23.47 12.94 -13.86
N VAL A 217 22.16 13.20 -13.78
CA VAL A 217 21.33 13.41 -14.97
C VAL A 217 21.66 14.80 -15.50
N LEU A 218 22.55 14.86 -16.49
CA LEU A 218 22.72 16.07 -17.29
C LEU A 218 21.44 16.19 -18.13
N GLY A 219 20.57 17.14 -17.78
CA GLY A 219 19.46 17.52 -18.63
C GLY A 219 20.01 17.95 -19.99
N GLY A 220 19.79 17.12 -21.00
CA GLY A 220 20.00 17.51 -22.39
C GLY A 220 18.93 18.53 -22.81
N PRO A 221 19.25 19.41 -23.79
CA PRO A 221 18.47 20.59 -24.14
C PRO A 221 17.03 20.30 -24.59
#